data_AF-A0A0F7FIF4-F1
#
_entry.id   AF-A0A0F7FIF4-F1
#
_cell.length_a   1.000
_cell.length_b   1.000
_cell.length_c   1.000
_cell.angle_alpha   90.00
_cell.angle_beta   90.00
_cell.angle_gamma   90.00
#
_symmetry.space_group_name_H-M   'P 1'
#
loop_
_entity.id
_entity.type
_entity.pdbx_description
1 polymer ?
#
loop_
_entity_poly.entity_id
_entity_poly.type
_entity_poly.pdbx_seq_one_letter_code
_entity_poly.pdbx_strand_id
1 'polypeptide(L)'
;MARKERGEEFGKSVKGVRILTVDLEEFGNLYTVYTAMREVGPPFLVSMSDRIFEYEILERIIFESSDKAFVICLDLKPSAAEALEGLKVRLKGGEIVEVGKGIETRHGIDTGLILVRDKS
;
A
#
# COMPACT_ATOMS: atom_id res chain seq x y z
N MET A 1 5.36 -6.76 10.84
CA MET A 1 4.69 -5.93 11.87
C MET A 1 5.62 -5.81 13.08
N ALA A 2 6.07 -4.59 13.42
CA ALA A 2 6.94 -4.38 14.57
C ALA A 2 6.08 -4.29 15.84
N ARG A 3 6.39 -5.10 16.87
CA ARG A 3 5.78 -4.94 18.20
C ARG A 3 6.03 -3.52 18.69
N LYS A 4 5.08 -2.93 19.42
CA LYS A 4 5.18 -1.55 19.95
C LYS A 4 6.52 -1.26 20.65
N GLU A 5 7.02 -2.25 21.38
CA GLU A 5 8.32 -2.26 22.06
C GLU A 5 9.53 -2.06 21.13
N ARG A 6 9.43 -2.49 19.86
CA ARG A 6 10.49 -2.33 18.84
C ARG A 6 10.42 -1.00 18.10
N GLY A 7 9.28 -0.29 18.16
CA GLY A 7 9.11 1.00 17.50
C GLY A 7 10.03 2.07 18.08
N GLU A 8 10.16 2.11 19.41
CA GLU A 8 11.05 3.05 20.11
C GLU A 8 12.53 2.75 19.82
N GLU A 9 12.90 1.47 19.78
CA GLU A 9 14.26 1.06 19.45
C GLU A 9 14.62 1.37 18.00
N PHE A 10 13.71 1.10 17.06
CA PHE A 10 13.88 1.48 15.66
C PHE A 10 14.02 3.01 15.51
N GLY A 11 13.29 3.80 16.30
CA GLY A 11 13.41 5.26 16.29
C GLY A 11 14.78 5.80 16.69
N LYS A 12 15.59 5.02 17.40
CA LYS A 12 16.97 5.42 17.73
C LYS A 12 17.91 5.28 16.54
N SER A 13 17.61 4.41 15.56
CA SER A 13 18.49 4.16 14.42
C SER A 13 18.23 5.06 13.21
N VAL A 14 17.12 5.81 13.22
CA VAL A 14 16.70 6.69 12.11
C VAL A 14 16.58 8.14 12.58
N LYS A 15 16.95 9.09 11.73
CA LYS A 15 16.85 10.53 12.00
C LYS A 15 15.98 11.21 10.95
N GLY A 16 15.22 12.23 11.36
CA GLY A 16 14.39 13.01 10.44
C GLY A 16 13.13 12.29 9.95
N VAL A 17 12.74 11.19 10.61
CA VAL A 17 11.51 10.43 10.28
C VAL A 17 10.57 10.42 11.47
N ARG A 18 9.27 10.46 11.19
CA ARG A 18 8.21 10.27 12.19
C ARG A 18 7.82 8.80 12.21
N ILE A 19 7.93 8.15 13.36
CA ILE A 19 7.52 6.75 13.54
C ILE A 19 6.12 6.72 14.14
N LEU A 20 5.26 5.93 13.50
CA LEU A 20 3.91 5.65 13.95
C LEU A 20 3.80 4.16 14.22
N THR A 21 3.45 3.80 15.46
CA THR A 21 3.09 2.43 15.80
C THR A 21 1.58 2.31 15.77
N VAL A 22 1.06 1.41 14.94
CA VAL A 22 -0.36 1.07 14.86
C VAL A 22 -0.59 -0.34 15.38
N ASP A 23 -1.63 -0.53 16.18
CA ASP A 23 -1.92 -1.78 16.90
C ASP A 23 -3.28 -2.35 16.47
N LEU A 24 -3.44 -2.54 15.15
CA LEU A 24 -4.68 -3.05 14.56
C LEU A 24 -4.36 -3.97 13.37
N GLU A 25 -4.89 -5.18 13.38
CA GLU A 25 -4.78 -6.17 12.30
C GLU A 25 -5.99 -6.13 11.34
N GLU A 26 -7.11 -5.55 11.78
CA GLU A 26 -8.36 -5.46 11.02
C GLU A 26 -8.26 -4.37 9.93
N PHE A 27 -7.73 -4.75 8.75
CA PHE A 27 -7.78 -4.11 7.40
C PHE A 27 -6.50 -4.35 6.58
N GLY A 28 -5.50 -5.04 7.13
CA GLY A 28 -4.24 -5.34 6.44
C GLY A 28 -3.56 -4.08 5.88
N ASN A 29 -3.02 -4.19 4.65
CA ASN A 29 -2.26 -3.11 4.00
C ASN A 29 -3.05 -1.80 3.82
N LEU A 30 -4.38 -1.86 3.72
CA LEU A 30 -5.21 -0.66 3.56
C LEU A 30 -5.29 0.16 4.84
N TYR A 31 -5.05 -0.44 6.01
CA TYR A 31 -4.97 0.30 7.26
C TYR A 31 -3.77 1.26 7.27
N THR A 32 -2.67 0.89 6.60
CA THR A 32 -1.51 1.78 6.40
C THR A 32 -1.91 3.02 5.60
N VAL A 33 -2.71 2.86 4.54
CA VAL A 33 -3.21 3.98 3.73
C VAL A 33 -4.12 4.88 4.56
N TYR A 34 -5.10 4.29 5.27
CA TYR A 34 -6.00 5.03 6.15
C TYR A 34 -5.24 5.82 7.23
N THR A 35 -4.23 5.22 7.85
CA THR A 35 -3.38 5.89 8.84
C THR A 35 -2.63 7.06 8.22
N ALA A 36 -2.02 6.87 7.04
CA ALA A 36 -1.30 7.93 6.34
C ALA A 36 -2.21 9.09 5.93
N MET A 37 -3.46 8.82 5.50
CA MET A 37 -4.43 9.88 5.20
C MET A 37 -4.71 10.78 6.42
N ARG A 38 -4.68 10.23 7.64
CA ARG A 38 -4.93 10.99 8.87
C ARG A 38 -3.72 11.75 9.38
N GLU A 39 -2.53 11.18 9.19
CA GLU A 39 -1.30 11.66 9.83
C GLU A 39 -0.39 12.49 8.91
N VAL A 40 -0.47 12.28 7.60
CA VAL A 40 0.34 12.95 6.58
C VAL A 40 -0.52 13.89 5.74
N GLY A 41 -1.69 13.41 5.31
CA GLY A 41 -2.55 14.11 4.35
C GLY A 41 -2.00 14.04 2.91
N PRO A 42 -2.87 14.01 1.88
CA PRO A 42 -2.44 13.99 0.48
C PRO A 42 -1.68 15.26 0.06
N PRO A 43 -0.82 15.19 -0.98
CA PRO A 43 -0.43 13.97 -1.69
C PRO A 43 0.68 13.19 -0.96
N PHE A 44 0.60 11.85 -0.99
CA PHE A 44 1.65 10.98 -0.44
C PHE A 44 1.73 9.64 -1.18
N LEU A 45 2.92 9.03 -1.10
CA LEU A 45 3.17 7.66 -1.57
C LEU A 45 3.33 6.73 -0.38
N VAL A 46 2.58 5.63 -0.36
CA VAL A 46 2.83 4.50 0.53
C VAL A 46 3.74 3.51 -0.17
N SER A 47 4.81 3.11 0.51
CA SER A 47 5.71 2.03 0.10
C SER A 47 5.84 1.03 1.24
N MET A 48 5.49 -0.23 0.98
CA MET A 48 5.55 -1.31 1.96
C MET A 48 6.90 -2.03 1.88
N SER A 49 7.64 -2.02 2.99
CA SER A 49 9.05 -2.48 3.04
C SER A 49 9.24 -3.98 2.83
N ASP A 50 8.19 -4.78 3.00
CA ASP A 50 8.18 -6.23 2.81
C ASP A 50 7.86 -6.64 1.36
N ARG A 51 7.67 -5.66 0.46
CA ARG A 51 7.45 -5.89 -0.97
C ARG A 51 8.62 -5.35 -1.78
N ILE A 52 9.12 -6.17 -2.68
CA ILE A 52 10.15 -5.80 -3.65
C ILE A 52 9.45 -5.42 -4.94
N PHE A 53 9.86 -4.31 -5.55
CA PHE A 53 9.36 -3.84 -6.82
C PHE A 53 10.50 -3.28 -7.66
N GLU A 54 10.32 -3.27 -8.97
CA GLU A 54 11.27 -2.66 -9.91
C GLU A 54 11.20 -1.13 -9.82
N TYR A 55 12.36 -0.47 -9.93
CA TYR A 55 12.46 1.00 -9.90
C TYR A 55 11.58 1.67 -10.96
N GLU A 56 11.43 1.05 -12.14
CA GLU A 56 10.56 1.56 -13.21
C GLU A 56 9.09 1.67 -12.75
N ILE A 57 8.61 0.78 -11.88
CA ILE A 57 7.24 0.83 -11.36
C ILE A 57 7.06 2.09 -10.48
N LEU A 58 8.08 2.43 -9.68
CA LEU A 58 8.08 3.64 -8.86
C LEU A 58 8.06 4.91 -9.72
N GLU A 59 8.84 4.96 -10.79
CA GLU A 59 8.82 6.11 -11.71
C GLU A 59 7.44 6.24 -12.37
N ARG A 60 6.90 5.13 -12.89
CA ARG A 60 5.60 5.12 -13.56
C ARG A 60 4.48 5.61 -12.66
N ILE A 61 4.41 5.16 -11.39
CA ILE A 61 3.36 5.61 -10.48
C ILE A 61 3.50 7.09 -10.12
N ILE A 62 4.72 7.61 -9.92
CA ILE A 62 4.96 9.01 -9.58
C ILE A 62 4.51 9.94 -10.73
N PHE A 63 4.80 9.55 -11.97
CA PHE A 63 4.48 10.34 -13.16
C PHE A 63 3.10 10.04 -13.76
N GLU A 64 2.33 9.11 -13.19
CA GLU A 64 0.99 8.74 -13.68
C GLU A 64 0.02 9.93 -13.60
N SER A 65 -0.52 10.35 -14.75
CA SER A 65 -1.52 11.40 -14.85
C SER A 65 -2.93 10.81 -14.73
N SER A 66 -3.42 10.64 -13.50
CA SER A 66 -4.75 10.15 -13.19
C SER A 66 -5.56 11.17 -12.40
N ASP A 67 -6.87 11.27 -12.69
CA ASP A 67 -7.87 12.03 -11.93
C ASP A 67 -8.38 11.28 -10.69
N LYS A 68 -7.91 10.05 -10.47
CA LYS A 68 -8.34 9.21 -9.35
C LYS A 68 -7.63 9.59 -8.06
N ALA A 69 -8.37 9.51 -6.96
CA ALA A 69 -7.84 9.74 -5.61
C ALA A 69 -6.73 8.76 -5.22
N PHE A 70 -6.74 7.55 -5.81
CA PHE A 70 -5.78 6.49 -5.55
C PHE A 70 -5.29 5.88 -6.86
N VAL A 71 -3.99 5.64 -6.95
CA VAL A 71 -3.36 4.80 -7.98
C VAL A 71 -2.65 3.66 -7.29
N ILE A 72 -2.94 2.43 -7.72
CA ILE A 72 -2.38 1.19 -7.16
C ILE A 72 -1.68 0.43 -8.28
N CYS A 73 -0.45 -0.01 -8.03
CA CYS A 73 0.24 -0.92 -8.93
C CYS A 73 -0.10 -2.37 -8.57
N LEU A 74 -0.50 -3.14 -9.58
CA LEU A 74 -0.86 -4.56 -9.43
C LEU A 74 0.10 -5.45 -10.21
N ASP A 75 0.56 -6.52 -9.57
CA ASP A 75 1.24 -7.62 -10.26
C ASP A 75 0.20 -8.61 -10.81
N LEU A 76 0.24 -8.81 -12.12
CA LEU A 76 -0.68 -9.69 -12.85
C LEU A 76 -0.18 -11.14 -12.93
N LYS A 77 1.08 -11.42 -12.55
CA LYS A 77 1.69 -12.76 -12.61
C LYS A 77 2.39 -13.13 -11.28
N PRO A 78 1.67 -13.05 -10.14
CA PRO A 78 2.27 -13.40 -8.87
C PRO A 78 2.59 -14.90 -8.79
N SER A 79 3.61 -15.25 -8.01
CA SER A 79 3.81 -16.63 -7.59
C SER A 79 2.64 -17.13 -6.74
N ALA A 80 2.50 -18.44 -6.57
CA ALA A 80 1.43 -19.01 -5.75
C ALA A 80 1.47 -18.52 -4.28
N ALA A 81 2.66 -18.32 -3.73
CA ALA A 81 2.83 -17.81 -2.36
C ALA A 81 2.37 -16.35 -2.25
N GLU A 82 2.75 -15.51 -3.21
CA GLU A 82 2.33 -14.10 -3.26
C GLU A 82 0.83 -13.98 -3.53
N ALA A 83 0.27 -14.84 -4.37
CA ALA A 83 -1.16 -14.92 -4.61
C ALA A 83 -1.95 -15.32 -3.37
N LEU A 84 -1.36 -16.06 -2.40
CA LEU A 84 -2.02 -16.40 -1.14
C LEU A 84 -2.06 -15.20 -0.19
N GLU A 85 -0.91 -14.52 -0.03
CA GLU A 85 -0.73 -13.47 0.98
C GLU A 85 -1.09 -12.06 0.52
N GLY A 86 -1.00 -11.80 -0.79
CA GLY A 86 -1.17 -10.47 -1.37
C GLY A 86 -2.57 -9.91 -1.16
N LEU A 87 -2.65 -8.58 -0.97
CA LEU A 87 -3.91 -7.87 -1.00
C LEU A 87 -4.38 -7.88 -2.45
N LYS A 88 -5.55 -8.45 -2.68
CA LYS A 88 -6.14 -8.51 -4.00
C LYS A 88 -7.18 -7.41 -4.14
N VAL A 89 -7.37 -6.92 -5.36
CA VAL A 89 -8.32 -5.84 -5.68
C VAL A 89 -9.24 -6.30 -6.79
N ARG A 90 -10.56 -6.14 -6.59
CA ARG A 90 -11.57 -6.35 -7.65
C ARG A 90 -12.05 -5.01 -8.17
N LEU A 91 -12.01 -4.86 -9.49
CA LEU A 91 -12.45 -3.66 -10.19
C LEU A 91 -13.77 -3.91 -10.93
N LYS A 92 -14.63 -2.90 -10.99
CA LYS A 92 -15.79 -2.84 -11.89
C LYS A 92 -15.90 -1.42 -12.44
N GLY A 93 -15.77 -1.26 -13.76
CA GLY A 93 -15.84 0.06 -14.39
C GLY A 93 -14.75 1.04 -13.96
N GLY A 94 -13.57 0.55 -13.56
CA GLY A 94 -12.47 1.38 -13.05
C GLY A 94 -12.58 1.73 -11.57
N GLU A 95 -13.64 1.29 -10.88
CA GLU A 95 -13.82 1.48 -9.44
C GLU A 95 -13.45 0.22 -8.67
N ILE A 96 -12.88 0.40 -7.47
CA ILE A 96 -12.63 -0.68 -6.52
C ILE A 96 -13.95 -1.10 -5.90
N VAL A 97 -14.41 -2.31 -6.18
CA VAL A 97 -15.64 -2.86 -5.60
C VAL A 97 -15.39 -3.84 -4.47
N GLU A 98 -14.18 -4.39 -4.37
CA GLU A 98 -13.81 -5.34 -3.33
C GLU A 98 -12.30 -5.41 -3.13
N VAL A 99 -11.88 -5.64 -1.89
CA VAL A 99 -10.48 -5.77 -1.48
C VAL A 99 -10.36 -6.85 -0.41
N GLY A 100 -9.33 -7.68 -0.50
CA GLY A 100 -9.08 -8.69 0.53
C GLY A 100 -8.07 -9.75 0.14
N LYS A 101 -7.68 -10.60 1.09
CA LYS A 101 -6.83 -11.77 0.83
C LYS A 101 -7.63 -12.98 0.33
N GLY A 102 -8.88 -13.13 0.76
CA GLY A 102 -9.73 -14.28 0.43
C GLY A 102 -10.55 -14.17 -0.86
N ILE A 103 -10.36 -13.09 -1.63
CA ILE A 103 -11.14 -12.87 -2.85
C ILE A 103 -10.52 -13.63 -4.04
N GLU A 104 -11.34 -14.26 -4.86
CA GLU A 104 -10.89 -14.79 -6.15
C GLU A 104 -10.63 -13.62 -7.09
N THR A 105 -9.37 -13.28 -7.37
CA THR A 105 -9.07 -12.20 -8.32
C THR A 105 -8.50 -12.67 -9.63
N ARG A 106 -9.02 -12.07 -10.70
CA ARG A 106 -8.45 -12.09 -12.05
C ARG A 106 -7.57 -10.87 -12.36
N HIS A 107 -7.42 -9.92 -11.43
CA HIS A 107 -6.82 -8.60 -11.71
C HIS A 107 -5.45 -8.33 -11.08
N GLY A 108 -4.90 -9.27 -10.29
CA GLY A 108 -3.57 -9.16 -9.70
C GLY A 108 -3.53 -8.85 -8.20
N ILE A 109 -2.32 -8.79 -7.64
CA ILE A 109 -2.03 -8.45 -6.24
C ILE A 109 -1.33 -7.10 -6.11
N ASP A 110 -1.48 -6.43 -4.98
CA ASP A 110 -0.78 -5.18 -4.69
C ASP A 110 0.75 -5.34 -4.73
N THR A 111 1.49 -4.38 -5.29
CA THR A 111 2.97 -4.43 -5.31
C THR A 111 3.64 -3.77 -4.12
N GLY A 112 2.90 -3.26 -3.14
CA GLY A 112 3.48 -2.44 -2.08
C GLY A 112 3.41 -0.93 -2.31
N LEU A 113 3.04 -0.50 -3.52
CA LEU A 113 3.01 0.91 -3.92
C LEU A 113 1.58 1.43 -4.10
N ILE A 114 1.25 2.49 -3.36
CA ILE A 114 -0.05 3.15 -3.43
C ILE A 114 0.17 4.66 -3.41
N LEU A 115 -0.19 5.33 -4.49
CA LEU A 115 -0.16 6.79 -4.57
C LEU A 115 -1.53 7.36 -4.22
N VAL A 116 -1.54 8.31 -3.29
CA VAL A 116 -2.73 9.04 -2.86
C VAL A 116 -2.59 10.50 -3.28
N ARG A 117 -3.61 11.02 -3.97
CA ARG A 117 -3.66 12.40 -4.47
C ARG A 117 -4.74 13.20 -3.74
N ASP A 118 -4.65 14.52 -3.85
CA ASP A 118 -5.75 15.39 -3.44
C ASP A 118 -7.01 15.06 -4.24
N LYS A 119 -8.18 15.20 -3.61
CA LYS A 119 -9.43 15.18 -4.36
C LYS A 119 -9.42 16.38 -5.32
N SER A 120 -9.44 16.08 -6.62
CA SER A 120 -9.74 17.07 -7.67
C SER A 120 -11.19 17.50 -7.58
#